data_AF-A0A6H5J4Y2-F1
#
_entry.id   AF-A0A6H5J4Y2-F1
#
_cell.length_a   1.000
_cell.length_b   1.000
_cell.length_c   1.000
_cell.angle_alpha   90.00
_cell.angle_beta   90.00
_cell.angle_gamma   90.00
#
_symmetry.space_group_name_H-M   'P 1'
#
loop_
_entity.id
_entity.type
_entity.pdbx_description
1 polymer ?
#
loop_
_entity_poly.entity_id
_entity_poly.type
_entity_poly.pdbx_seq_one_letter_code
_entity_poly.pdbx_strand_id
1 'polypeptide(L)'
;MAIYNTLDVLAPLQKITIRPKARPWVTPELRSAIRSRDRAYRRARRHPTASRIASYKESRSTVRNMLDTAKNKIFKNKNRNCPRLVYVLECPTRPWPIAHALSRPLRKRLDESMIFATFDYGSSVFYDLNKEQSLQLHRLHNACVRFVYGTIPHTELMSPRIVWHWVGFQHKGRRDYNIIVLAINVISRQSPKPLSGLFTFRANRLLHRAARRQPPRELTHKAARTQALHNSFAYTATRLINNLPCIEDPRHPPRSFKEMIRAHLFHQDVQDWKKRCSDENLEYELYPLRNRLPPM
;
A
#
# COMPACT_ATOMS: atom_id res chain seq x y z
N MET A 1 9.91 7.89 -19.85
CA MET A 1 9.70 6.77 -20.79
C MET A 1 10.37 5.48 -20.33
N ALA A 2 11.68 5.46 -20.02
CA ALA A 2 12.39 4.23 -19.63
C ALA A 2 11.82 3.49 -18.39
N ILE A 3 11.30 4.21 -17.40
CA ILE A 3 10.79 3.61 -16.15
C ILE A 3 9.39 3.00 -16.31
N TYR A 4 8.55 3.52 -17.22
CA TYR A 4 7.23 2.94 -17.47
C TYR A 4 7.37 1.53 -18.04
N ASN A 5 8.31 1.36 -18.98
CA ASN A 5 8.63 0.05 -19.54
C ASN A 5 9.20 -0.90 -18.48
N THR A 6 10.04 -0.44 -17.55
CA THR A 6 10.55 -1.34 -16.49
C THR A 6 9.47 -1.70 -15.46
N LEU A 7 8.53 -0.80 -15.13
CA LEU A 7 7.41 -1.14 -14.24
C LEU A 7 6.47 -2.15 -14.87
N ASP A 8 6.17 -2.03 -16.16
CA ASP A 8 5.33 -3.02 -16.86
C ASP A 8 6.06 -4.36 -17.07
N VAL A 9 7.39 -4.37 -17.16
CA VAL A 9 8.19 -5.61 -17.20
C VAL A 9 8.30 -6.27 -15.81
N LEU A 10 8.53 -5.50 -14.75
CA LEU A 10 8.75 -6.02 -13.39
C LEU A 10 7.45 -6.28 -12.61
N ALA A 11 6.37 -5.55 -12.92
CA ALA A 11 5.08 -5.60 -12.24
C ALA A 11 3.89 -5.27 -13.18
N PRO A 12 3.68 -6.07 -14.24
CA PRO A 12 2.61 -5.83 -15.22
C PRO A 12 1.22 -5.80 -14.59
N LEU A 13 0.41 -4.79 -14.94
CA LEU A 13 -1.01 -4.77 -14.60
C LEU A 13 -1.78 -5.69 -15.55
N GLN A 14 -2.07 -6.90 -15.09
CA GLN A 14 -2.92 -7.82 -15.83
C GLN A 14 -4.39 -7.61 -15.48
N LYS A 15 -5.22 -7.33 -16.50
CA LYS A 15 -6.67 -7.41 -16.39
C LYS A 15 -7.07 -8.88 -16.34
N ILE A 16 -7.17 -9.41 -15.12
CA ILE A 16 -7.67 -10.77 -14.91
C ILE A 16 -9.19 -10.72 -15.01
N THR A 17 -9.73 -11.10 -16.17
CA THR A 17 -11.15 -11.46 -16.24
C THR A 17 -11.33 -12.72 -15.41
N ILE A 18 -11.95 -12.60 -14.24
CA ILE A 18 -12.38 -13.75 -13.45
C ILE A 18 -13.51 -14.43 -14.23
N ARG A 19 -13.14 -15.22 -15.24
CA ARG A 19 -14.08 -16.10 -15.93
C ARG A 19 -14.61 -17.04 -14.86
N PRO A 20 -15.93 -17.18 -14.67
CA PRO A 20 -16.47 -18.19 -13.77
C PRO A 20 -16.20 -19.56 -14.40
N LYS A 21 -14.96 -20.06 -14.27
CA LYS A 21 -14.65 -21.47 -14.54
C LYS A 21 -15.59 -22.28 -13.65
N ALA A 22 -16.20 -23.30 -14.23
CA ALA A 22 -17.06 -24.25 -13.53
C ALA A 22 -16.41 -24.59 -12.19
N ARG A 23 -17.06 -24.21 -11.08
CA ARG A 23 -16.53 -24.37 -9.73
C ARG A 23 -16.20 -25.84 -9.54
N PRO A 24 -14.92 -26.27 -9.59
CA PRO A 24 -14.58 -27.68 -9.76
C PRO A 24 -14.96 -28.51 -8.53
N TRP A 25 -15.16 -27.85 -7.39
CA TRP A 25 -15.68 -28.45 -6.16
C TRP A 25 -17.20 -28.66 -6.15
N VAL A 26 -17.93 -28.23 -7.19
CA VAL A 26 -19.38 -28.39 -7.30
C VAL A 26 -19.70 -29.67 -8.07
N THR A 27 -19.55 -30.79 -7.38
CA THR A 27 -19.92 -32.14 -7.83
C THR A 27 -21.44 -32.30 -8.00
N PRO A 28 -21.93 -33.24 -8.82
CA PRO A 28 -23.37 -33.54 -8.96
C PRO A 28 -24.08 -33.82 -7.63
N GLU A 29 -23.41 -34.52 -6.71
CA GLU A 29 -23.88 -34.82 -5.35
C GLU A 29 -24.14 -33.54 -4.55
N LEU A 30 -23.15 -32.64 -4.49
CA LEU A 30 -23.28 -31.32 -3.84
C LEU A 30 -24.40 -30.48 -4.49
N ARG A 31 -24.59 -30.54 -5.81
CA ARG A 31 -25.73 -29.87 -6.48
C ARG A 31 -27.07 -30.47 -6.04
N SER A 32 -27.15 -31.78 -5.85
CA SER A 32 -28.35 -32.45 -5.33
C SER A 32 -28.65 -32.02 -3.90
N ALA A 33 -27.63 -31.98 -3.04
CA ALA A 33 -27.75 -31.53 -1.65
C ALA A 33 -28.17 -30.06 -1.55
N ILE A 34 -27.60 -29.16 -2.39
CA ILE A 34 -28.02 -27.75 -2.48
C ILE A 34 -29.50 -27.65 -2.87
N ARG A 35 -29.94 -28.42 -3.89
CA ARG A 35 -31.34 -28.44 -4.30
C ARG A 35 -32.27 -28.96 -3.19
N SER A 36 -31.85 -29.98 -2.45
CA SER A 36 -32.60 -30.52 -1.31
C SER A 36 -32.73 -29.48 -0.20
N ARG A 37 -31.63 -28.82 0.18
CA ARG A 37 -31.61 -27.71 1.14
C ARG A 37 -32.54 -26.58 0.70
N ASP A 38 -32.52 -26.19 -0.57
CA ASP A 38 -33.34 -25.08 -1.08
C ASP A 38 -34.83 -25.45 -1.15
N ARG A 39 -35.16 -26.73 -1.35
CA ARG A 39 -36.53 -27.23 -1.19
C ARG A 39 -36.95 -27.18 0.28
N ALA A 40 -36.10 -27.63 1.21
CA ALA A 40 -36.36 -27.58 2.65
C ALA A 40 -36.55 -26.13 3.15
N TYR A 41 -35.70 -25.21 2.70
CA TYR A 41 -35.83 -23.78 2.97
C TYR A 41 -37.16 -23.21 2.47
N ARG A 42 -37.53 -23.51 1.22
CA ARG A 42 -38.82 -23.04 0.66
C ARG A 42 -40.01 -23.59 1.44
N ARG A 43 -39.97 -24.84 1.89
CA ARG A 43 -41.02 -25.44 2.73
C ARG A 43 -41.08 -24.78 4.11
N ALA A 44 -39.94 -24.61 4.77
CA ALA A 44 -39.86 -23.96 6.09
C ALA A 44 -40.27 -22.48 6.04
N ARG A 45 -39.97 -21.78 4.94
CA ARG A 45 -40.36 -20.38 4.74
C ARG A 45 -41.85 -20.21 4.50
N ARG A 46 -42.49 -21.13 3.78
CA ARG A 46 -43.95 -21.09 3.55
C ARG A 46 -44.74 -21.45 4.81
N HIS A 47 -44.25 -22.43 5.57
CA HIS A 47 -44.92 -22.91 6.78
C HIS A 47 -43.87 -23.23 7.86
N PRO A 48 -43.58 -22.26 8.75
CA PRO A 48 -42.53 -22.38 9.75
C PRO A 48 -42.96 -23.28 10.92
N THR A 49 -42.76 -24.58 10.75
CA THR A 49 -42.91 -25.57 11.84
C THR A 49 -41.53 -25.91 12.41
N ALA A 50 -41.43 -26.17 13.71
CA ALA A 50 -40.17 -26.55 14.36
C ALA A 50 -39.44 -27.70 13.64
N SER A 51 -40.18 -28.75 13.24
CA SER A 51 -39.67 -29.86 12.45
C SER A 51 -39.08 -29.44 11.08
N ARG A 52 -39.75 -28.54 10.35
CA ARG A 52 -39.29 -28.04 9.04
C ARG A 52 -38.06 -27.15 9.15
N ILE A 53 -38.00 -26.33 10.21
CA ILE A 53 -36.84 -25.50 10.52
C ILE A 53 -35.64 -26.40 10.89
N ALA A 54 -35.85 -27.44 11.70
CA ALA A 54 -34.81 -28.41 12.04
C ALA A 54 -34.27 -29.13 10.79
N SER A 55 -35.16 -29.64 9.94
CA SER A 55 -34.78 -30.29 8.67
C SER A 55 -33.99 -29.37 7.72
N TYR A 56 -34.33 -28.07 7.67
CA TYR A 56 -33.54 -27.09 6.91
C TYR A 56 -32.14 -26.87 7.54
N LYS A 57 -32.06 -26.72 8.87
CA LYS A 57 -30.77 -26.54 9.58
C LYS A 57 -29.84 -27.73 9.34
N GLU A 58 -30.37 -28.95 9.42
CA GLU A 58 -29.65 -30.19 9.13
C GLU A 58 -29.14 -30.20 7.68
N SER A 59 -30.04 -29.99 6.71
CA SER A 59 -29.68 -29.92 5.28
C SER A 59 -28.64 -28.83 4.98
N ARG A 60 -28.68 -27.69 5.69
CA ARG A 60 -27.69 -26.61 5.57
C ARG A 60 -26.33 -27.03 6.12
N SER A 61 -26.29 -27.70 7.27
CA SER A 61 -25.07 -28.24 7.87
C SER A 61 -24.40 -29.25 6.94
N THR A 62 -25.20 -30.19 6.41
CA THR A 62 -24.73 -31.19 5.43
C THR A 62 -24.12 -30.53 4.19
N VAL A 63 -24.80 -29.55 3.58
CA VAL A 63 -24.26 -28.82 2.42
C VAL A 63 -22.97 -28.08 2.75
N ARG A 64 -22.87 -27.47 3.94
CA ARG A 64 -21.64 -26.79 4.39
C ARG A 64 -20.48 -27.78 4.49
N ASN A 65 -20.68 -28.89 5.18
CA ASN A 65 -19.66 -29.92 5.37
C ASN A 65 -19.21 -30.54 4.04
N MET A 66 -20.16 -30.80 3.13
CA MET A 66 -19.85 -31.29 1.78
C MET A 66 -19.05 -30.26 0.98
N LEU A 67 -19.41 -28.97 1.06
CA LEU A 67 -18.71 -27.90 0.38
C LEU A 67 -17.29 -27.72 0.90
N ASP A 68 -17.09 -27.78 2.21
CA ASP A 68 -15.79 -27.67 2.85
C ASP A 68 -14.92 -28.91 2.54
N THR A 69 -15.51 -30.11 2.55
CA THR A 69 -14.83 -31.36 2.16
C THR A 69 -14.42 -31.34 0.69
N ALA A 70 -15.31 -30.92 -0.22
CA ALA A 70 -15.02 -30.86 -1.66
C ALA A 70 -13.94 -29.83 -1.98
N LYS A 71 -14.01 -28.66 -1.33
CA LYS A 71 -12.94 -27.64 -1.38
C LYS A 71 -11.62 -28.22 -0.90
N ASN A 72 -11.60 -28.80 0.31
CA ASN A 72 -10.39 -29.36 0.92
C ASN A 72 -9.80 -30.51 0.09
N LYS A 73 -10.62 -31.37 -0.53
CA LYS A 73 -10.16 -32.45 -1.43
C LYS A 73 -9.46 -31.89 -2.65
N ILE A 74 -10.03 -30.86 -3.29
CA ILE A 74 -9.40 -30.22 -4.46
C ILE A 74 -8.15 -29.43 -4.06
N PHE A 75 -8.16 -28.73 -2.94
CA PHE A 75 -6.98 -28.02 -2.44
C PHE A 75 -5.85 -28.97 -2.03
N LYS A 76 -6.16 -30.11 -1.39
CA LYS A 76 -5.19 -31.17 -1.05
C LYS A 76 -4.63 -31.88 -2.29
N ASN A 77 -5.47 -32.21 -3.27
CA ASN A 77 -5.01 -32.85 -4.52
C ASN A 77 -4.20 -31.89 -5.40
N LYS A 78 -4.55 -30.60 -5.45
CA LYS A 78 -3.72 -29.61 -6.14
C LYS A 78 -2.37 -29.40 -5.46
N ASN A 79 -2.30 -29.48 -4.12
CA ASN A 79 -1.03 -29.37 -3.39
C ASN A 79 -0.06 -30.54 -3.63
N ARG A 80 -0.49 -31.69 -4.19
CA ARG A 80 0.40 -32.83 -4.49
C ARG A 80 0.98 -32.80 -5.91
N ASN A 81 0.26 -32.26 -6.91
CA ASN A 81 0.67 -32.30 -8.33
C ASN A 81 0.70 -30.94 -9.04
N CYS A 82 0.60 -29.82 -8.33
CA CYS A 82 0.67 -28.51 -8.95
C CYS A 82 1.18 -27.46 -7.95
N PRO A 83 2.32 -26.79 -8.23
CA PRO A 83 2.79 -25.69 -7.40
C PRO A 83 1.79 -24.53 -7.48
N ARG A 84 0.93 -24.41 -6.45
CA ARG A 84 0.39 -23.17 -5.90
C ARG A 84 -0.01 -22.07 -6.90
N LEU A 85 -1.01 -22.30 -7.75
CA LEU A 85 -1.73 -21.22 -8.44
C LEU A 85 -2.81 -20.60 -7.53
N VAL A 86 -2.37 -19.72 -6.65
CA VAL A 86 -3.16 -18.56 -6.20
C VAL A 86 -2.77 -17.42 -7.12
N TYR A 87 -3.65 -17.06 -8.06
CA TYR A 87 -3.47 -15.88 -8.90
C TYR A 87 -3.59 -14.62 -8.04
N VAL A 88 -2.46 -14.20 -7.47
CA VAL A 88 -2.22 -12.85 -6.96
C VAL A 88 -0.88 -12.47 -7.56
N LEU A 89 -0.91 -11.77 -8.70
CA LEU A 89 0.24 -11.14 -9.36
C LEU A 89 1.45 -12.05 -9.48
N GLU A 90 1.80 -12.45 -10.70
CA GLU A 90 3.18 -12.88 -10.96
C GLU A 90 4.12 -11.65 -10.87
N CYS A 91 4.25 -11.11 -9.66
CA CYS A 91 5.55 -10.87 -9.04
C CYS A 91 6.30 -12.20 -9.10
N PRO A 92 7.53 -12.27 -9.62
CA PRO A 92 8.18 -13.51 -10.05
C PRO A 92 7.98 -14.61 -9.02
N THR A 93 7.17 -15.60 -9.37
CA THR A 93 6.68 -16.68 -8.51
C THR A 93 7.72 -17.78 -8.27
N ARG A 94 8.99 -17.50 -8.51
CA ARG A 94 10.09 -18.32 -8.02
C ARG A 94 10.65 -17.65 -6.77
N PRO A 95 11.09 -18.40 -5.74
CA PRO A 95 12.09 -17.84 -4.84
C PRO A 95 13.15 -17.25 -5.75
N TRP A 96 13.41 -15.95 -5.62
CA TRP A 96 14.40 -15.25 -6.44
C TRP A 96 15.58 -16.21 -6.62
N PRO A 97 15.87 -16.67 -7.85
CA PRO A 97 16.67 -17.88 -8.06
C PRO A 97 18.12 -17.74 -7.56
N ILE A 98 18.46 -16.56 -7.04
CA ILE A 98 19.75 -16.22 -6.47
C ILE A 98 19.63 -15.88 -4.97
N ALA A 99 18.42 -15.71 -4.41
CA ALA A 99 18.24 -15.35 -3.00
C ALA A 99 18.73 -16.41 -2.00
N HIS A 100 18.72 -17.68 -2.38
CA HIS A 100 19.35 -18.74 -1.57
C HIS A 100 20.88 -18.71 -1.65
N ALA A 101 21.44 -18.14 -2.73
CA ALA A 101 22.88 -17.94 -2.90
C ALA A 101 23.39 -16.65 -2.22
N LEU A 102 22.49 -15.77 -1.75
CA LEU A 102 22.83 -14.46 -1.17
C LEU A 102 22.45 -14.41 0.32
N SER A 103 23.40 -14.00 1.15
CA SER A 103 23.14 -13.73 2.56
C SER A 103 22.09 -12.61 2.71
N ARG A 104 21.30 -12.65 3.79
CA ARG A 104 20.28 -11.61 4.08
C ARG A 104 20.87 -10.19 4.13
N PRO A 105 22.05 -9.94 4.74
CA PRO A 105 22.70 -8.63 4.69
C PRO A 105 23.05 -8.18 3.28
N LEU A 106 23.51 -9.10 2.42
CA LEU A 106 23.86 -8.79 1.03
C LEU A 106 22.61 -8.47 0.20
N ARG A 107 21.52 -9.23 0.38
CA ARG A 107 20.23 -8.94 -0.25
C ARG A 107 19.71 -7.55 0.15
N LYS A 108 19.81 -7.20 1.43
CA LYS A 108 19.45 -5.85 1.93
C LYS A 108 20.28 -4.76 1.25
N ARG A 109 21.62 -4.92 1.19
CA ARG A 109 22.50 -3.94 0.54
C ARG A 109 22.22 -3.77 -0.96
N LEU A 110 21.92 -4.86 -1.67
CA LEU A 110 21.54 -4.81 -3.09
C LEU A 110 20.22 -4.07 -3.29
N ASP A 111 19.22 -4.37 -2.46
CA ASP A 111 17.93 -3.69 -2.50
C ASP A 111 18.06 -2.18 -2.23
N GLU A 112 18.85 -1.81 -1.21
CA GLU A 112 19.13 -0.42 -0.84
C GLU A 112 19.87 0.35 -1.94
N SER A 113 20.90 -0.25 -2.54
CA SER A 113 21.75 0.40 -3.53
C SER A 113 21.12 0.52 -4.92
N MET A 114 20.32 -0.47 -5.34
CA MET A 114 19.76 -0.48 -6.70
C MET A 114 18.31 0.03 -6.72
N ILE A 115 17.47 -0.56 -5.88
CA ILE A 115 16.02 -0.36 -5.95
C ILE A 115 15.63 0.90 -5.18
N PHE A 116 16.09 1.06 -3.93
CA PHE A 116 15.76 2.27 -3.17
C PHE A 116 16.41 3.53 -3.72
N ALA A 117 17.63 3.46 -4.24
CA ALA A 117 18.23 4.60 -4.94
C ALA A 117 17.36 5.08 -6.11
N THR A 118 16.82 4.14 -6.91
CA THR A 118 15.91 4.45 -8.02
C THR A 118 14.59 5.03 -7.52
N PHE A 119 14.01 4.46 -6.46
CA PHE A 119 12.79 4.99 -5.85
C PHE A 119 12.97 6.40 -5.28
N ASP A 120 14.06 6.65 -4.56
CA ASP A 120 14.34 7.95 -3.96
C ASP A 120 14.59 9.02 -5.01
N TYR A 121 15.36 8.69 -6.05
CA TYR A 121 15.56 9.59 -7.18
C TYR A 121 14.23 9.90 -7.88
N GLY A 122 13.43 8.88 -8.18
CA GLY A 122 12.15 9.04 -8.87
C GLY A 122 11.09 9.74 -8.03
N SER A 123 11.19 9.71 -6.71
CA SER A 123 10.14 10.20 -5.80
C SER A 123 9.78 11.68 -5.98
N SER A 124 10.74 12.52 -6.35
CA SER A 124 10.55 13.96 -6.61
C SER A 124 9.95 14.25 -7.99
N VAL A 125 10.22 13.38 -8.97
CA VAL A 125 9.72 13.48 -10.36
C VAL A 125 8.31 12.88 -10.48
N PHE A 126 8.04 11.81 -9.74
CA PHE A 126 6.80 11.02 -9.79
C PHE A 126 5.86 11.33 -8.62
N TYR A 127 5.68 12.60 -8.26
CA TYR A 127 4.70 12.91 -7.23
C TYR A 127 3.27 12.63 -7.69
N ASP A 128 2.95 13.03 -8.93
CA ASP A 128 1.61 12.91 -9.51
C ASP A 128 1.38 11.51 -10.09
N LEU A 129 1.41 10.50 -9.22
CA LEU A 129 1.07 9.13 -9.61
C LEU A 129 -0.41 8.88 -9.40
N ASN A 130 -1.03 8.24 -10.38
CA ASN A 130 -2.40 7.79 -10.27
C ASN A 130 -2.51 6.63 -9.26
N LYS A 131 -3.75 6.29 -8.86
CA LYS A 131 -4.00 5.23 -7.86
C LYS A 131 -3.43 3.87 -8.28
N GLU A 132 -3.48 3.56 -9.58
CA GLU A 132 -3.01 2.28 -10.12
C GLU A 132 -1.48 2.16 -10.07
N GLN A 133 -0.77 3.21 -10.48
CA GLN A 133 0.69 3.29 -10.42
C GLN A 133 1.17 3.30 -8.97
N SER A 134 0.48 4.01 -8.08
CA SER A 134 0.80 3.96 -6.65
C SER A 134 0.65 2.55 -6.07
N LEU A 135 -0.31 1.77 -6.58
CA LEU A 135 -0.49 0.37 -6.20
C LEU A 135 0.61 -0.53 -6.78
N GLN A 136 1.04 -0.30 -8.03
CA GLN A 136 2.18 -1.00 -8.63
C GLN A 136 3.47 -0.79 -7.82
N LEU A 137 3.79 0.46 -7.45
CA LEU A 137 4.99 0.73 -6.64
C LEU A 137 4.92 0.03 -5.29
N HIS A 138 3.76 0.08 -4.63
CA HIS A 138 3.56 -0.60 -3.35
C HIS A 138 3.75 -2.13 -3.47
N ARG A 139 3.30 -2.74 -4.58
CA ARG A 139 3.51 -4.17 -4.86
C ARG A 139 4.98 -4.48 -5.11
N LEU A 140 5.68 -3.65 -5.88
CA LEU A 140 7.11 -3.79 -6.16
C LEU A 140 7.93 -3.72 -4.86
N HIS A 141 7.62 -2.79 -3.98
CA HIS A 141 8.28 -2.70 -2.68
C HIS A 141 7.99 -3.89 -1.76
N ASN A 142 6.76 -4.39 -1.75
CA ASN A 142 6.45 -5.64 -1.06
C ASN A 142 7.23 -6.84 -1.63
N ALA A 143 7.56 -6.84 -2.93
CA ALA A 143 8.43 -7.84 -3.52
C ALA A 143 9.88 -7.72 -3.03
N CYS A 144 10.38 -6.49 -2.88
CA CYS A 144 11.72 -6.19 -2.35
C CYS A 144 11.88 -6.64 -0.89
N VAL A 145 10.88 -6.33 -0.05
CA VAL A 145 10.85 -6.80 1.34
C VAL A 145 10.86 -8.34 1.41
N ARG A 146 10.10 -9.00 0.52
CA ARG A 146 10.11 -10.47 0.41
C ARG A 146 11.44 -11.02 -0.12
N PHE A 147 12.11 -10.34 -1.04
CA PHE A 147 13.45 -10.71 -1.48
C PHE A 147 14.44 -10.76 -0.31
N VAL A 148 14.45 -9.72 0.51
CA VAL A 148 15.38 -9.61 1.64
C VAL A 148 15.08 -10.63 2.74
N TYR A 149 13.80 -10.83 3.11
CA TYR A 149 13.46 -11.71 4.23
C TYR A 149 13.16 -13.16 3.85
N GLY A 150 12.68 -13.44 2.64
CA GLY A 150 12.45 -14.78 2.10
C GLY A 150 11.36 -15.63 2.80
N THR A 151 11.03 -15.34 4.06
CA THR A 151 10.12 -16.13 4.91
C THR A 151 8.68 -15.63 4.90
N ILE A 152 8.42 -14.50 4.24
CA ILE A 152 7.16 -13.80 4.28
C ILE A 152 6.18 -14.39 3.26
N PRO A 153 5.04 -14.97 3.69
CA PRO A 153 4.02 -15.48 2.78
C PRO A 153 3.45 -14.40 1.86
N HIS A 154 3.14 -14.78 0.62
CA HIS A 154 2.46 -13.89 -0.34
C HIS A 154 1.02 -13.54 0.07
N THR A 155 0.40 -14.37 0.91
CA THR A 155 -0.99 -14.25 1.37
C THR A 155 -1.15 -13.36 2.60
N GLU A 156 -0.08 -13.12 3.34
CA GLU A 156 -0.13 -12.16 4.44
C GLU A 156 -0.31 -10.76 3.85
N LEU A 157 -1.27 -10.02 4.42
CA LEU A 157 -1.44 -8.59 4.21
C LEU A 157 -0.15 -7.91 4.67
N MET A 158 0.79 -7.79 3.74
CA MET A 158 2.02 -7.07 3.96
C MET A 158 1.67 -5.61 4.18
N SER A 159 1.66 -5.23 5.44
CA SER A 159 2.06 -3.90 5.84
C SER A 159 3.59 -3.91 5.86
N PRO A 160 4.29 -3.43 4.82
CA PRO A 160 5.77 -3.31 4.83
C PRO A 160 6.30 -2.38 5.95
N ARG A 161 5.42 -1.88 6.83
CA ARG A 161 5.62 -0.73 7.70
C ARG A 161 6.55 -0.98 8.88
N ILE A 162 6.69 -2.22 9.35
CA ILE A 162 7.24 -2.47 10.71
C ILE A 162 8.64 -3.11 10.69
N VAL A 163 9.01 -3.82 9.62
CA VAL A 163 10.28 -4.57 9.63
C VAL A 163 11.49 -3.71 9.29
N TRP A 164 11.32 -2.72 8.42
CA TRP A 164 12.41 -1.82 8.08
C TRP A 164 12.16 -0.48 8.76
N HIS A 165 12.90 -0.22 9.85
CA HIS A 165 12.89 1.01 10.65
C HIS A 165 13.00 2.32 9.84
N TRP A 166 13.31 2.26 8.55
CA TRP A 166 13.42 3.43 7.68
C TRP A 166 12.64 3.33 6.35
N VAL A 167 12.14 2.16 5.98
CA VAL A 167 11.61 1.86 4.64
C VAL A 167 10.11 1.55 4.65
N GLY A 168 9.53 1.40 5.84
CA GLY A 168 8.10 1.21 6.07
C GLY A 168 7.19 2.43 5.86
N PHE A 169 7.70 3.50 5.24
CA PHE A 169 6.83 4.57 4.75
C PHE A 169 5.90 3.98 3.69
N GLN A 170 4.61 4.37 3.71
CA GLN A 170 3.88 4.31 2.45
C GLN A 170 4.76 5.04 1.41
N HIS A 171 4.92 4.54 0.19
CA HIS A 171 5.64 5.27 -0.87
C HIS A 171 5.23 6.75 -0.95
N LYS A 172 4.00 7.06 -0.54
CA LYS A 172 3.52 8.42 -0.32
C LYS A 172 4.36 9.20 0.71
N GLY A 173 4.53 8.73 1.94
CA GLY A 173 5.31 9.41 2.98
C GLY A 173 6.78 9.66 2.58
N ARG A 174 7.42 8.72 1.88
CA ARG A 174 8.79 8.90 1.37
C ARG A 174 8.87 9.95 0.25
N ARG A 175 7.88 10.00 -0.63
CA ARG A 175 7.73 11.06 -1.64
C ARG A 175 7.48 12.42 -1.00
N ASP A 176 6.56 12.48 -0.04
CA ASP A 176 6.27 13.71 0.72
C ASP A 176 7.56 14.21 1.40
N TYR A 177 8.31 13.33 2.08
CA TYR A 177 9.61 13.64 2.69
C TYR A 177 10.61 14.22 1.67
N ASN A 178 10.84 13.54 0.55
CA ASN A 178 11.83 13.98 -0.44
C ASN A 178 11.44 15.32 -1.09
N ILE A 179 10.15 15.57 -1.31
CA ILE A 179 9.65 16.85 -1.84
C ILE A 179 9.80 17.97 -0.82
N ILE A 180 9.45 17.72 0.44
CA ILE A 180 9.61 18.70 1.53
C ILE A 180 11.09 19.07 1.66
N VAL A 181 11.98 18.08 1.73
CA VAL A 181 13.42 18.33 1.87
C VAL A 181 13.99 19.05 0.66
N LEU A 182 13.59 18.68 -0.56
CA LEU A 182 14.00 19.38 -1.77
C LEU A 182 13.55 20.84 -1.74
N ALA A 183 12.28 21.09 -1.42
CA ALA A 183 11.72 22.44 -1.37
C ALA A 183 12.40 23.31 -0.28
N ILE A 184 12.61 22.78 0.92
CA ILE A 184 13.33 23.49 1.99
C ILE A 184 14.76 23.80 1.57
N ASN A 185 15.48 22.86 0.96
CA ASN A 185 16.84 23.11 0.49
C ASN A 185 16.87 24.19 -0.61
N VAL A 186 15.89 24.19 -1.53
CA VAL A 186 15.76 25.20 -2.59
C VAL A 186 15.47 26.57 -2.00
N ILE A 187 14.58 26.63 -0.99
CA ILE A 187 14.23 27.86 -0.27
C ILE A 187 15.44 28.39 0.52
N SER A 188 16.07 27.55 1.33
CA SER A 188 17.13 27.96 2.24
C SER A 188 18.41 28.35 1.50
N ARG A 189 18.72 27.70 0.38
CA ARG A 189 19.91 27.98 -0.44
C ARG A 189 19.64 28.92 -1.61
N GLN A 190 18.38 29.30 -1.84
CA GLN A 190 17.93 30.08 -3.00
C GLN A 190 18.41 29.53 -4.35
N SER A 191 18.63 28.22 -4.43
CA SER A 191 19.23 27.54 -5.57
C SER A 191 18.54 26.21 -5.84
N PRO A 192 18.21 25.88 -7.09
CA PRO A 192 18.41 26.66 -8.33
C PRO A 192 17.46 27.87 -8.44
N LYS A 193 17.91 28.99 -9.01
CA LYS A 193 17.11 30.22 -9.20
C LYS A 193 15.73 29.99 -9.86
N PRO A 194 15.61 29.14 -10.91
CA PRO A 194 14.31 28.85 -11.52
C PRO A 194 13.32 28.20 -10.55
N LEU A 195 13.81 27.37 -9.62
CA LEU A 195 12.96 26.67 -8.65
C LEU A 195 12.67 27.54 -7.42
N SER A 196 13.64 28.33 -6.96
CA SER A 196 13.42 29.24 -5.82
C SER A 196 12.39 30.33 -6.14
N GLY A 197 12.38 30.82 -7.40
CA GLY A 197 11.37 31.76 -7.89
C GLY A 197 9.93 31.22 -7.92
N LEU A 198 9.73 29.90 -7.78
CA LEU A 198 8.39 29.31 -7.70
C LEU A 198 7.72 29.52 -6.34
N PHE A 199 8.49 29.83 -5.29
CA PHE A 199 7.99 30.00 -3.92
C PHE A 199 7.80 31.49 -3.59
N THR A 200 6.59 31.86 -3.15
CA THR A 200 6.28 33.23 -2.75
C THR A 200 6.03 33.33 -1.25
N PHE A 201 6.90 34.06 -0.56
CA PHE A 201 6.77 34.33 0.87
C PHE A 201 5.85 35.52 1.14
N ARG A 202 5.05 35.43 2.21
CA ARG A 202 4.10 36.48 2.60
C ARG A 202 4.79 37.81 2.93
N ALA A 203 6.03 37.77 3.44
CA ALA A 203 6.81 38.97 3.78
C ALA A 203 7.13 39.86 2.56
N ASN A 204 7.08 39.30 1.34
CA ASN A 204 7.65 39.94 0.16
C ASN A 204 6.66 40.76 -0.69
N ARG A 205 5.44 41.03 -0.21
CA ARG A 205 4.44 41.73 -1.01
C ARG A 205 3.62 42.74 -0.23
N LEU A 206 3.82 44.00 -0.60
CA LEU A 206 2.89 45.14 -0.55
C LEU A 206 1.54 44.87 -1.26
N LEU A 207 1.06 43.63 -1.36
CA LEU A 207 -0.18 43.26 -2.04
C LEU A 207 -1.27 42.89 -1.04
N HIS A 208 -1.92 43.95 -0.55
CA HIS A 208 -3.37 44.14 -0.53
C HIS A 208 -4.30 42.97 -0.09
N ARG A 209 -4.84 43.16 1.13
CA ARG A 209 -6.27 43.15 1.53
C ARG A 209 -7.15 41.89 1.43
N ALA A 210 -6.77 40.79 0.76
CA ALA A 210 -7.71 39.67 0.52
C ALA A 210 -7.64 38.46 1.48
N ALA A 211 -6.77 38.44 2.50
CA ALA A 211 -6.47 37.23 3.27
C ALA A 211 -7.08 37.17 4.70
N ARG A 212 -8.34 37.58 4.90
CA ARG A 212 -8.99 37.56 6.24
C ARG A 212 -9.54 36.19 6.67
N ARG A 213 -9.38 35.11 5.89
CA ARG A 213 -10.06 33.82 6.15
C ARG A 213 -9.14 32.61 6.35
N GLN A 214 -7.81 32.75 6.35
CA GLN A 214 -6.92 31.61 6.58
C GLN A 214 -5.82 31.95 7.60
N PRO A 215 -5.46 31.00 8.49
CA PRO A 215 -4.41 31.18 9.48
C PRO A 215 -3.07 31.51 8.79
N PRO A 216 -2.14 32.17 9.50
CA PRO A 216 -0.92 32.71 8.89
C PRO A 216 -0.02 31.57 8.42
N ARG A 217 -0.07 31.25 7.12
CA ARG A 217 0.86 30.33 6.47
C ARG A 217 1.96 31.17 5.78
N GLU A 218 3.21 30.84 6.04
CA GLU A 218 4.37 31.63 5.66
C GLU A 218 4.67 31.57 4.15
N LEU A 219 4.44 30.39 3.55
CA LEU A 219 4.52 30.16 2.11
C LEU A 219 3.14 30.29 1.48
N THR A 220 3.03 31.18 0.49
CA THR A 220 1.81 31.41 -0.28
C THR A 220 1.88 30.71 -1.63
N HIS A 221 0.75 30.16 -2.07
CA HIS A 221 0.58 29.60 -3.40
C HIS A 221 -0.73 30.13 -4.00
N LYS A 222 -0.77 30.29 -5.33
CA LYS A 222 -2.00 30.66 -6.03
C LYS A 222 -3.04 29.54 -5.88
N ALA A 223 -4.32 29.89 -5.75
CA ALA A 223 -5.40 28.91 -5.76
C ALA A 223 -5.33 28.08 -7.04
N ALA A 224 -5.24 26.75 -6.90
CA ALA A 224 -5.14 25.86 -8.04
C ALA A 224 -6.47 25.84 -8.80
N ARG A 225 -6.46 26.24 -10.08
CA ARG A 225 -7.62 26.20 -10.96
C ARG A 225 -7.76 24.89 -11.73
N THR A 226 -6.67 24.11 -11.80
CA THR A 226 -6.60 22.85 -12.53
C THR A 226 -5.96 21.77 -11.67
N GLN A 227 -6.29 20.51 -11.94
CA GLN A 227 -5.68 19.36 -11.27
C GLN A 227 -4.16 19.31 -11.51
N ALA A 228 -3.71 19.68 -12.72
CA ALA A 228 -2.28 19.76 -13.04
C ALA A 228 -1.53 20.78 -12.17
N LEU A 229 -2.13 21.95 -11.91
CA LEU A 229 -1.53 22.94 -11.01
C LEU A 229 -1.55 22.46 -9.56
N HIS A 230 -2.63 21.80 -9.13
CA HIS A 230 -2.72 21.20 -7.80
C HIS A 230 -1.66 20.13 -7.55
N ASN A 231 -1.31 19.36 -8.59
CA ASN A 231 -0.29 18.32 -8.53
C ASN A 231 1.12 18.82 -8.84
N SER A 232 1.28 20.11 -9.18
CA SER A 232 2.58 20.71 -9.45
C SER A 232 3.49 20.67 -8.21
N PHE A 233 4.80 20.63 -8.46
CA PHE A 233 5.82 20.60 -7.41
C PHE A 233 5.65 21.75 -6.41
N ALA A 234 5.57 23.00 -6.90
CA ALA A 234 5.52 24.18 -6.02
C ALA A 234 4.26 24.23 -5.15
N TYR A 235 3.10 23.91 -5.73
CA TYR A 235 1.83 23.88 -5.00
C TYR A 235 1.86 22.78 -3.92
N THR A 236 2.24 21.57 -4.32
CA THR A 236 2.34 20.42 -3.42
C THR A 236 3.31 20.69 -2.28
N ALA A 237 4.54 21.11 -2.61
CA ALA A 237 5.58 21.37 -1.62
C ALA A 237 5.13 22.43 -0.62
N THR A 238 4.55 23.53 -1.10
CA THR A 238 4.01 24.59 -0.24
C THR A 238 2.91 24.06 0.68
N ARG A 239 1.97 23.27 0.14
CA ARG A 239 0.89 22.68 0.94
C ARG A 239 1.43 21.73 2.01
N LEU A 240 2.40 20.89 1.66
CA LEU A 240 3.03 19.96 2.60
C LEU A 240 3.76 20.71 3.70
N ILE A 241 4.64 21.67 3.35
CA ILE A 241 5.39 22.47 4.33
C ILE A 241 4.44 23.22 5.27
N ASN A 242 3.40 23.86 4.75
CA ASN A 242 2.42 24.59 5.55
C ASN A 242 1.59 23.70 6.50
N ASN A 243 1.60 22.38 6.30
CA ASN A 243 0.93 21.43 7.18
C ASN A 243 1.90 20.79 8.20
N LEU A 244 3.20 21.12 8.16
CA LEU A 244 4.18 20.62 9.12
C LEU A 244 4.18 21.50 10.37
N PRO A 245 3.88 20.95 11.56
CA PRO A 245 3.97 21.71 12.80
C PRO A 245 5.41 21.88 13.30
N CYS A 246 6.37 21.17 12.70
CA CYS A 246 7.75 21.06 13.16
C CYS A 246 8.70 22.07 12.48
N ILE A 247 8.21 22.90 11.56
CA ILE A 247 9.01 23.88 10.84
C ILE A 247 8.32 25.23 10.93
N GLU A 248 8.93 26.14 11.68
CA GLU A 248 8.42 27.50 11.85
C GLU A 248 8.81 28.41 10.69
N ASP A 249 10.08 28.37 10.25
CA ASP A 249 10.57 29.10 9.06
C ASP A 249 11.38 28.17 8.12
N PRO A 250 10.92 27.91 6.88
CA PRO A 250 11.63 27.06 5.93
C PRO A 250 12.88 27.73 5.33
N ARG A 251 13.11 29.04 5.53
CA ARG A 251 14.33 29.76 5.12
C ARG A 251 15.50 29.45 6.04
N HIS A 252 15.21 29.21 7.32
CA HIS A 252 16.20 28.94 8.36
C HIS A 252 15.88 27.61 9.07
N PRO A 253 15.90 26.47 8.36
CA PRO A 253 15.58 25.19 8.96
C PRO A 253 16.62 24.80 10.03
N PRO A 254 16.20 24.22 11.17
CA PRO A 254 17.13 23.72 12.18
C PRO A 254 17.99 22.59 11.61
N ARG A 255 19.21 22.35 12.13
CA ARG A 255 20.08 21.27 11.62
C ARG A 255 19.40 19.89 11.62
N SER A 256 18.52 19.66 12.58
CA SER A 256 17.75 18.42 12.77
C SER A 256 16.44 18.36 11.98
N PHE A 257 16.15 19.33 11.10
CA PHE A 257 14.85 19.41 10.40
C PHE A 257 14.51 18.12 9.63
N LYS A 258 15.53 17.46 9.06
CA LYS A 258 15.34 16.19 8.33
C LYS A 258 14.86 15.09 9.26
N GLU A 259 15.42 14.96 10.46
CA GLU A 259 14.93 13.99 11.46
C GLU A 259 13.52 14.35 11.93
N MET A 260 13.23 15.63 12.16
CA MET A 260 11.91 16.10 12.62
C MET A 260 10.82 15.80 11.60
N ILE A 261 11.05 16.07 10.30
CA ILE A 261 10.09 15.73 9.24
C ILE A 261 9.89 14.21 9.18
N ARG A 262 10.97 13.43 9.24
CA ARG A 262 10.87 11.95 9.23
C ARG A 262 10.01 11.45 10.37
N ALA A 263 10.26 11.91 11.60
CA ALA A 263 9.50 11.51 12.78
C ALA A 263 8.02 11.88 12.65
N HIS A 264 7.73 13.08 12.15
CA HIS A 264 6.35 13.54 11.94
C HIS A 264 5.60 12.69 10.91
N LEU A 265 6.19 12.46 9.74
CA LEU A 265 5.57 11.66 8.69
C LEU A 265 5.42 10.19 9.11
N PHE A 266 6.39 9.66 9.86
CA PHE A 266 6.30 8.31 10.42
C PHE A 266 5.11 8.20 11.39
N HIS A 267 4.96 9.18 12.29
CA HIS A 267 3.83 9.21 13.21
C HIS A 267 2.50 9.28 12.44
N GLN A 268 2.38 10.11 11.40
CA GLN A 268 1.18 10.16 10.58
C GLN A 268 0.85 8.80 9.95
N ASP A 269 1.85 8.13 9.36
CA ASP A 269 1.68 6.82 8.74
C ASP A 269 1.24 5.73 9.73
N VAL A 270 1.72 5.80 10.98
CA VAL A 270 1.29 4.90 12.07
C VAL A 270 -0.17 5.14 12.44
N GLN A 271 -0.62 6.40 12.50
CA GLN A 271 -2.02 6.72 12.82
C GLN A 271 -2.96 6.34 11.67
N ASP A 272 -2.56 6.59 10.42
CA ASP A 272 -3.26 6.11 9.24
C ASP A 272 -3.41 4.59 9.23
N TRP A 273 -2.40 3.87 9.71
CA TRP A 273 -2.47 2.41 9.88
C TRP A 273 -3.48 2.00 10.94
N LYS A 274 -3.39 2.60 12.14
CA LYS A 274 -4.35 2.35 13.24
C LYS A 274 -5.78 2.53 12.77
N LYS A 275 -6.04 3.62 12.04
CA LYS A 275 -7.35 3.91 11.47
C LYS A 275 -7.82 2.80 10.52
N ARG A 276 -6.98 2.37 9.57
CA ARG A 276 -7.33 1.27 8.65
C ARG A 276 -7.60 -0.04 9.37
N CYS A 277 -6.80 -0.38 10.39
CA CYS A 277 -7.05 -1.56 11.21
C CYS A 277 -8.43 -1.48 11.87
N SER A 278 -8.78 -0.31 12.42
CA SER A 278 -10.11 -0.07 13.00
C SER A 278 -11.22 -0.19 11.95
N ASP A 279 -11.05 0.40 10.76
CA ASP A 279 -12.05 0.39 9.69
C ASP A 279 -12.30 -1.04 9.15
N GLU A 280 -11.27 -1.89 9.16
CA GLU A 280 -11.32 -3.26 8.65
C GLU A 280 -11.52 -4.32 9.74
N ASN A 281 -11.77 -3.92 10.99
CA ASN A 281 -11.85 -4.82 12.17
C ASN A 281 -10.64 -5.78 12.28
N LEU A 282 -9.45 -5.28 11.95
CA LEU A 282 -8.19 -6.01 12.12
C LEU A 282 -7.62 -5.72 13.51
N GLU A 283 -7.10 -6.74 14.17
CA GLU A 283 -6.34 -6.55 15.41
C GLU A 283 -5.12 -5.67 15.11
N TYR A 284 -5.06 -4.53 15.79
CA TYR A 284 -3.89 -3.67 15.80
C TYR A 284 -2.83 -4.31 16.70
N GLU A 285 -2.13 -5.31 16.18
CA GLU A 285 -0.84 -5.66 16.75
C GLU A 285 0.22 -4.85 16.02
N LEU A 286 0.92 -3.96 16.75
CA LEU A 286 2.29 -3.59 16.40
C LEU A 286 3.11 -4.87 16.51
N TYR A 287 2.96 -5.79 15.56
CA TYR A 287 3.67 -7.06 15.57
C TYR A 287 5.14 -6.73 15.72
N PRO A 288 5.79 -7.13 16.83
CA PRO A 288 7.23 -7.01 16.91
C PRO A 288 7.76 -8.15 16.04
N LEU A 289 7.83 -7.92 14.73
CA LEU A 289 8.67 -8.75 13.86
C LEU A 289 10.14 -8.72 14.32
N ARG A 290 10.48 -7.83 15.25
CA ARG A 290 11.72 -7.86 16.05
C ARG A 290 11.94 -9.20 16.78
N ASN A 291 10.89 -9.92 17.18
CA ASN A 291 11.00 -11.17 17.94
C ASN A 291 10.91 -12.45 17.08
N ARG A 292 10.49 -12.34 15.81
CA ARG A 292 10.45 -13.48 14.85
C ARG A 292 11.47 -13.37 13.72
N LEU A 293 12.10 -12.22 13.57
CA LEU A 293 13.22 -12.04 12.65
C LEU A 293 14.49 -12.02 13.49
N PRO A 294 15.53 -12.78 13.11
CA PRO A 294 16.78 -12.75 13.83
C PRO A 294 17.30 -11.30 13.87
N PRO A 295 17.84 -10.86 15.03
CA PRO A 295 18.42 -9.53 15.19
C PRO A 295 19.46 -9.28 14.08
N MET A 296 19.54 -8.01 13.65
CA MET A 296 20.50 -7.58 12.63
C MET A 296 21.94 -7.71 13.11
#